data_AF-A0A7K1LA65-F1
#
_entry.id   AF-A0A7K1LA65-F1
#
_cell.length_a   1.000
_cell.length_b   1.000
_cell.length_c   1.000
_cell.angle_alpha   90.00
_cell.angle_beta   90.00
_cell.angle_gamma   90.00
#
_symmetry.space_group_name_H-M   'P 1'
#
loop_
_entity.id
_entity.type
_entity.pdbx_description
1 polymer ?
#
loop_
_entity_poly.entity_id
_entity_poly.type
_entity_poly.pdbx_seq_one_letter_code
_entity_poly.pdbx_strand_id
1 'polypeptide(L)'
;MRPLSHLAHPDGDIAFDAFHAFIAPALRAAARGPLLRARHAGRACGAPTGSRWCADCEATADDLLMASFKRLRSALDKVPATRAGRPVREMALLGEHLLSADAQGQDSSAWAPRLREAGNIAEPAWLRAARAQLVHYPLRHLEAQTRRADAVRRGAAARPDRDLRQAVWAAPLREDPAGLEMLIMVVFRIRRRVSDPFQVPDDLRERHGLTHAEASRRMGRALSALRTANPGFFAANIEEPVNIEPPTDPQDAFAADRLHARATLTRLLTTRADEPDPHATRRRTYRKVTTAVCAIGIGHQADPVAVATQDLGLAPEPAGRMVRRLALLVATAGVDWTDRVAEFADTSVR
;
A
#
# COMPACT_ATOMS: atom_id res chain seq x y z
N MET A 1 -12.36 36.27 -2.07
CA MET A 1 -12.15 35.92 -0.65
C MET A 1 -13.26 34.96 -0.23
N ARG A 2 -12.96 33.86 0.46
CA ARG A 2 -13.98 32.92 0.94
C ARG A 2 -13.89 32.83 2.47
N PRO A 3 -14.76 33.48 3.23
CA PRO A 3 -14.64 33.51 4.69
C PRO A 3 -14.88 32.12 5.28
N LEU A 4 -14.28 31.84 6.44
CA LEU A 4 -14.44 30.57 7.14
C LEU A 4 -15.90 30.33 7.56
N SER A 5 -16.66 31.39 7.84
CA SER A 5 -18.09 31.27 8.14
C SER A 5 -18.90 30.61 7.01
N HIS A 6 -18.42 30.65 5.75
CA HIS A 6 -19.09 29.95 4.66
C HIS A 6 -19.14 28.43 4.86
N LEU A 7 -18.25 27.83 5.65
CA LEU A 7 -18.34 26.39 5.98
C LEU A 7 -19.62 26.04 6.76
N ALA A 8 -20.20 27.02 7.46
CA ALA A 8 -21.45 26.89 8.19
C ALA A 8 -22.65 27.50 7.46
N HIS A 9 -22.50 27.92 6.20
CA HIS A 9 -23.57 28.55 5.43
C HIS A 9 -24.81 27.64 5.33
N PRO A 10 -26.04 28.17 5.40
CA PRO A 10 -27.26 27.36 5.30
C PRO A 10 -27.38 26.65 3.95
N ASP A 11 -27.04 27.33 2.85
CA ASP A 11 -26.93 26.75 1.51
C ASP A 11 -25.80 25.70 1.46
N GLY A 12 -26.17 24.48 1.07
CA GLY A 12 -25.26 23.34 0.99
C GLY A 12 -24.17 23.49 -0.06
N ASP A 13 -24.44 24.16 -1.18
CA ASP A 13 -23.47 24.31 -2.27
C ASP A 13 -22.37 25.30 -1.88
N ILE A 14 -22.75 26.44 -1.31
CA ILE A 14 -21.81 27.42 -0.76
C ILE A 14 -20.95 26.78 0.35
N ALA A 15 -21.59 26.02 1.24
CA ALA A 15 -20.89 25.34 2.34
C ALA A 15 -19.93 24.27 1.83
N PHE A 16 -20.34 23.48 0.83
CA PHE A 16 -19.51 22.44 0.25
C PHE A 16 -18.32 23.02 -0.52
N ASP A 17 -18.51 24.08 -1.30
CA ASP A 17 -17.42 24.75 -2.03
C ASP A 17 -16.37 25.34 -1.09
N ALA A 18 -16.80 25.95 0.00
CA ALA A 18 -15.90 26.46 1.04
C ALA A 18 -15.19 25.31 1.78
N PHE A 19 -15.93 24.25 2.12
CA PHE A 19 -15.38 23.06 2.76
C PHE A 19 -14.36 22.34 1.88
N HIS A 20 -14.66 22.15 0.61
CA HIS A 20 -13.78 21.49 -0.36
C HIS A 20 -12.48 22.27 -0.49
N ALA A 21 -12.54 23.59 -0.67
CA ALA A 21 -11.34 24.44 -0.77
C ALA A 21 -10.47 24.41 0.50
N PHE A 22 -11.10 24.35 1.68
CA PHE A 22 -10.40 24.37 2.96
C PHE A 22 -9.83 22.99 3.38
N ILE A 23 -10.66 21.95 3.33
CA ILE A 23 -10.36 20.62 3.90
C ILE A 23 -9.69 19.67 2.90
N ALA A 24 -10.09 19.69 1.63
CA ALA A 24 -9.64 18.68 0.66
C ALA A 24 -8.11 18.61 0.50
N PRO A 25 -7.35 19.73 0.47
CA PRO A 25 -5.90 19.66 0.37
C PRO A 25 -5.23 18.91 1.53
N ALA A 26 -5.68 19.17 2.77
CA ALA A 26 -5.15 18.54 3.97
C ALA A 26 -5.59 17.07 4.08
N LEU A 27 -6.87 16.79 3.83
CA LEU A 27 -7.41 15.43 3.85
C LEU A 27 -6.72 14.53 2.82
N ARG A 28 -6.59 15.00 1.58
CA ARG A 28 -5.87 14.26 0.53
C ARG A 28 -4.42 14.03 0.95
N ALA A 29 -3.69 15.07 1.37
CA ALA A 29 -2.31 14.91 1.81
C ALA A 29 -2.16 13.84 2.92
N ALA A 30 -3.02 13.87 3.92
CA ALA A 30 -2.99 12.92 5.04
C ALA A 30 -3.44 11.50 4.66
N ALA A 31 -4.39 11.35 3.74
CA ALA A 31 -4.89 10.05 3.27
C ALA A 31 -3.91 9.31 2.35
N ARG A 32 -2.96 10.02 1.71
CA ARG A 32 -2.01 9.43 0.76
C ARG A 32 -1.24 8.26 1.36
N GLY A 33 -0.62 8.42 2.53
CA GLY A 33 0.17 7.35 3.17
C GLY A 33 -0.63 6.06 3.43
N PRO A 34 -1.77 6.12 4.14
CA PRO A 34 -2.66 4.98 4.33
C PRO A 34 -3.13 4.31 3.03
N LEU A 35 -3.50 5.09 2.01
CA LEU A 35 -3.96 4.54 0.73
C LEU A 35 -2.82 3.86 -0.06
N LEU A 36 -1.61 4.43 -0.06
CA LEU A 36 -0.43 3.79 -0.65
C LEU A 36 -0.15 2.44 0.00
N ARG A 37 -0.23 2.35 1.33
CA ARG A 37 -0.05 1.08 2.05
C ARG A 37 -1.21 0.11 1.81
N ALA A 38 -2.44 0.61 1.68
CA ALA A 38 -3.61 -0.23 1.47
C ALA A 38 -3.61 -0.88 0.07
N ARG A 39 -3.39 -0.09 -0.99
CA ARG A 39 -3.59 -0.50 -2.39
C ARG A 39 -2.31 -0.81 -3.15
N HIS A 40 -1.23 -0.11 -2.82
CA HIS A 40 0.00 -0.12 -3.61
C HIS A 40 1.17 -0.79 -2.88
N ALA A 41 0.93 -1.41 -1.72
CA ALA A 41 1.96 -2.02 -0.87
C ALA A 41 3.08 -1.02 -0.51
N GLY A 42 2.72 0.26 -0.33
CA GLY A 42 3.67 1.33 -0.03
C GLY A 42 4.43 1.87 -1.26
N ARG A 43 4.25 1.30 -2.45
CA ARG A 43 4.78 1.85 -3.71
C ARG A 43 4.02 3.11 -4.09
N ALA A 44 4.65 3.95 -4.92
CA ALA A 44 4.01 5.14 -5.47
C ALA A 44 2.73 4.78 -6.22
N CYS A 45 1.69 5.61 -6.05
CA CYS A 45 0.46 5.50 -6.81
C CYS A 45 0.72 5.88 -8.27
N GLY A 46 0.42 5.00 -9.21
CA GLY A 46 0.55 5.26 -10.64
C GLY A 46 -0.67 6.00 -11.15
N ALA A 47 -0.64 7.33 -11.12
CA ALA A 47 -1.58 8.11 -11.92
C ALA A 47 -1.09 8.19 -13.37
N PRO A 48 -1.99 8.23 -14.37
CA PRO A 48 -1.61 8.39 -15.77
C PRO A 48 -0.74 9.63 -16.03
N THR A 49 -0.82 10.65 -15.16
CA THR A 49 0.00 11.88 -15.24
C THR A 49 0.32 12.47 -13.85
N GLY A 50 1.61 12.78 -13.61
CA GLY A 50 2.07 13.64 -12.51
C GLY A 50 1.99 13.06 -11.09
N SER A 51 1.87 13.94 -10.09
CA SER A 51 1.80 13.61 -8.65
C SER A 51 0.40 13.16 -8.18
N ARG A 52 -0.50 12.91 -9.14
CA ARG A 52 -1.92 12.59 -8.95
C ARG A 52 -2.13 11.19 -8.39
N TRP A 53 -3.35 10.89 -7.96
CA TRP A 53 -3.72 9.55 -7.53
C TRP A 53 -4.33 8.75 -8.68
N CYS A 54 -4.36 7.42 -8.54
CA CYS A 54 -5.16 6.57 -9.43
C CYS A 54 -6.66 6.80 -9.14
N ALA A 55 -7.51 6.42 -10.10
CA ALA A 55 -8.96 6.63 -10.02
C ALA A 55 -9.57 6.08 -8.72
N ASP A 56 -9.18 4.87 -8.30
CA ASP A 56 -9.64 4.29 -7.04
C ASP A 56 -9.27 5.15 -5.83
N CYS A 57 -8.03 5.62 -5.77
CA CYS A 57 -7.55 6.46 -4.66
C CYS A 57 -8.27 7.80 -4.65
N GLU A 58 -8.49 8.43 -5.82
CA GLU A 58 -9.28 9.68 -5.92
C GLU A 58 -10.72 9.45 -5.41
N ALA A 59 -11.40 8.41 -5.90
CA ALA A 59 -12.76 8.08 -5.46
C ALA A 59 -12.83 7.89 -3.94
N THR A 60 -11.84 7.22 -3.35
CA THR A 60 -11.78 7.05 -1.88
C THR A 60 -11.50 8.35 -1.14
N ALA A 61 -10.72 9.27 -1.70
CA ALA A 61 -10.56 10.62 -1.13
C ALA A 61 -11.88 11.39 -1.14
N ASP A 62 -12.61 11.33 -2.26
CA ASP A 62 -13.85 12.05 -2.44
C ASP A 62 -14.94 11.52 -1.50
N ASP A 63 -15.01 10.19 -1.32
CA ASP A 63 -15.86 9.56 -0.31
C ASP A 63 -15.53 10.05 1.11
N LEU A 64 -14.25 10.12 1.47
CA LEU A 64 -13.80 10.63 2.77
C LEU A 64 -14.15 12.11 2.95
N LEU A 65 -14.00 12.91 1.89
CA LEU A 65 -14.32 14.33 1.90
C LEU A 65 -15.81 14.53 2.12
N MET A 66 -16.64 13.81 1.37
CA MET A 66 -18.09 13.86 1.49
C MET A 66 -18.56 13.38 2.88
N ALA A 67 -17.97 12.30 3.41
CA ALA A 67 -18.26 11.83 4.76
C ALA A 67 -17.89 12.86 5.84
N SER A 68 -16.78 13.58 5.66
CA SER A 68 -16.33 14.63 6.57
C SER A 68 -17.21 15.87 6.49
N PHE A 69 -17.67 16.24 5.28
CA PHE A 69 -18.63 17.31 5.08
C PHE A 69 -19.96 17.01 5.77
N LYS A 70 -20.54 15.83 5.52
CA LYS A 70 -21.79 15.38 6.18
C LYS A 70 -21.65 15.38 7.71
N ARG A 71 -20.49 14.98 8.24
CA ARG A 71 -20.21 15.05 9.68
C ARG A 71 -20.21 16.49 10.19
N LEU A 72 -19.56 17.41 9.50
CA LEU A 72 -19.55 18.82 9.89
C LEU A 72 -20.98 19.39 9.89
N ARG A 73 -21.73 19.18 8.80
CA ARG A 73 -23.13 19.62 8.68
C ARG A 73 -23.99 19.10 9.83
N SER A 74 -23.89 17.81 10.12
CA SER A 74 -24.63 17.20 11.23
C SER A 74 -24.23 17.79 12.58
N ALA A 75 -22.95 18.11 12.78
CA ALA A 75 -22.44 18.66 14.03
C ALA A 75 -22.77 20.14 14.26
N LEU A 76 -23.00 20.91 13.18
CA LEU A 76 -23.49 22.28 13.27
C LEU A 76 -24.95 22.35 13.76
N ASP A 77 -25.74 21.32 13.48
CA ASP A 77 -27.09 21.15 14.02
C ASP A 77 -27.05 20.53 15.44
N LYS A 78 -26.36 19.40 15.57
CA LYS A 78 -26.23 18.67 16.84
C LYS A 78 -24.83 18.10 17.03
N VAL A 79 -24.09 18.67 17.98
CA VAL A 79 -22.74 18.21 18.31
C VAL A 79 -22.76 16.72 18.70
N PRO A 80 -21.93 15.87 18.07
CA PRO A 80 -21.90 14.44 18.39
C PRO A 80 -21.44 14.23 19.84
N ALA A 81 -21.94 13.17 20.46
CA ALA A 81 -21.57 12.77 21.82
C ALA A 81 -20.55 11.63 21.84
N THR A 82 -19.71 11.64 22.86
CA THR A 82 -18.82 10.53 23.24
C THR A 82 -19.61 9.39 23.86
N ARG A 83 -18.95 8.23 24.08
CA ARG A 83 -19.57 7.08 24.78
C ARG A 83 -20.07 7.41 26.20
N ALA A 84 -19.49 8.42 26.84
CA ALA A 84 -19.89 8.90 28.16
C ALA A 84 -21.01 9.97 28.09
N GLY A 85 -21.65 10.16 26.93
CA GLY A 85 -22.70 11.17 26.73
C GLY A 85 -22.21 12.61 26.61
N ARG A 86 -20.92 12.88 26.85
CA ARG A 86 -20.35 14.24 26.75
C ARG A 86 -20.18 14.68 25.29
N PRO A 87 -20.37 15.96 24.93
CA PRO A 87 -20.10 16.48 23.59
C PRO A 87 -18.65 16.21 23.16
N VAL A 88 -18.43 15.93 21.88
CA VAL A 88 -17.09 15.86 21.29
C VAL A 88 -16.54 17.29 21.25
N ARG A 89 -15.63 17.60 22.18
CA ARG A 89 -15.07 18.93 22.41
C ARG A 89 -14.58 19.60 21.13
N GLU A 90 -13.86 18.88 20.28
CA GLU A 90 -13.31 19.44 19.04
C GLU A 90 -14.42 19.86 18.06
N MET A 91 -15.48 19.06 17.93
CA MET A 91 -16.61 19.43 17.05
C MET A 91 -17.38 20.64 17.60
N ALA A 92 -17.53 20.74 18.93
CA ALA A 92 -18.13 21.91 19.56
C ALA A 92 -17.31 23.18 19.31
N LEU A 93 -16.00 23.14 19.58
CA LEU A 93 -15.09 24.28 19.36
C LEU A 93 -15.04 24.73 17.90
N LEU A 94 -15.07 23.78 16.97
CA LEU A 94 -15.13 24.09 15.55
C LEU A 94 -16.46 24.75 15.18
N GLY A 95 -17.58 24.18 15.61
CA GLY A 95 -18.92 24.74 15.33
C GLY A 95 -19.08 26.15 15.88
N GLU A 96 -18.68 26.37 17.14
CA GLU A 96 -18.69 27.69 17.78
C GLU A 96 -17.87 28.71 16.99
N HIS A 97 -16.65 28.36 16.56
CA HIS A 97 -15.82 29.25 15.75
C HIS A 97 -16.46 29.58 14.41
N LEU A 98 -16.96 28.58 13.67
CA LEU A 98 -17.54 28.79 12.34
C LEU A 98 -18.80 29.67 12.37
N LEU A 99 -19.52 29.70 13.50
CA LEU A 99 -20.70 30.54 13.72
C LEU A 99 -20.37 31.92 14.34
N SER A 100 -19.11 32.17 14.71
CA SER A 100 -18.66 33.43 15.31
C SER A 100 -18.53 34.57 14.29
N ALA A 101 -18.54 35.81 14.78
CA ALA A 101 -18.25 36.99 13.97
C ALA A 101 -16.82 36.95 13.41
N ASP A 102 -15.85 36.42 14.17
CA ASP A 102 -14.44 36.33 13.76
C ASP A 102 -14.26 35.50 12.48
N ALA A 103 -15.04 34.43 12.31
CA ALA A 103 -14.97 33.58 11.11
C ALA A 103 -15.42 34.29 9.83
N GLN A 104 -16.18 35.38 9.93
CA GLN A 104 -16.58 36.21 8.77
C GLN A 104 -15.40 37.01 8.21
N GLY A 105 -14.46 37.42 9.06
CA GLY A 105 -13.26 38.18 8.67
C GLY A 105 -12.08 37.30 8.23
N GLN A 106 -12.17 35.98 8.41
CA GLN A 106 -11.05 35.07 8.19
C GLN A 106 -11.14 34.37 6.83
N ASP A 107 -10.18 34.59 5.93
CA ASP A 107 -10.16 33.90 4.63
C ASP A 107 -9.71 32.44 4.76
N SER A 108 -10.58 31.52 4.35
CA SER A 108 -10.33 30.08 4.28
C SER A 108 -9.06 29.74 3.49
N SER A 109 -8.75 30.50 2.44
CA SER A 109 -7.57 30.27 1.59
C SER A 109 -6.24 30.50 2.33
N ALA A 110 -6.21 31.44 3.28
CA ALA A 110 -5.05 31.72 4.12
C ALA A 110 -4.83 30.63 5.18
N TRP A 111 -5.91 29.96 5.62
CA TRP A 111 -5.85 28.92 6.65
C TRP A 111 -5.66 27.51 6.10
N ALA A 112 -6.06 27.25 4.85
CA ALA A 112 -5.96 25.91 4.24
C ALA A 112 -4.52 25.34 4.22
N PRO A 113 -3.45 26.11 3.91
CA PRO A 113 -2.07 25.63 4.01
C PRO A 113 -1.71 25.18 5.44
N ARG A 114 -2.12 25.95 6.45
CA ARG A 114 -1.85 25.63 7.86
C ARG A 114 -2.56 24.35 8.31
N LEU A 115 -3.75 24.08 7.78
CA LEU A 115 -4.45 22.83 8.08
C LEU A 115 -3.67 21.59 7.62
N ARG A 116 -2.90 21.70 6.53
CA ARG A 116 -2.09 20.62 5.94
C ARG A 116 -0.82 20.31 6.75
N GLU A 117 -0.30 21.28 7.48
CA GLU A 117 0.92 21.13 8.29
C GLU A 117 0.70 20.24 9.52
N ALA A 118 1.78 19.76 10.14
CA ALA A 118 1.74 18.85 11.30
C ALA A 118 1.05 19.44 12.55
N GLY A 119 0.77 20.74 12.54
CA GLY A 119 0.13 21.46 13.64
C GLY A 119 1.07 21.73 14.81
N ASN A 120 0.71 22.69 15.65
CA ASN A 120 1.43 22.98 16.89
C ASN A 120 0.50 23.58 17.97
N ILE A 121 1.03 23.73 19.19
CA ILE A 121 0.26 24.22 20.35
C ILE A 121 -0.09 25.72 20.22
N ALA A 122 0.71 26.50 19.47
CA ALA A 122 0.47 27.92 19.27
C ALA A 122 -0.65 28.22 18.26
N GLU A 123 -1.13 27.22 17.52
CA GLU A 123 -2.26 27.41 16.60
C GLU A 123 -3.58 27.74 17.33
N PRO A 124 -4.56 28.34 16.65
CA PRO A 124 -5.91 28.46 17.18
C PRO A 124 -6.53 27.10 17.51
N ALA A 125 -7.28 27.02 18.60
CA ALA A 125 -7.89 25.77 19.05
C ALA A 125 -8.88 25.18 18.02
N TRP A 126 -9.64 26.02 17.33
CA TRP A 126 -10.58 25.61 16.28
C TRP A 126 -9.86 24.94 15.09
N LEU A 127 -8.65 25.39 14.73
CA LEU A 127 -7.88 24.83 13.61
C LEU A 127 -7.36 23.44 13.96
N ARG A 128 -6.86 23.26 15.19
CA ARG A 128 -6.50 21.93 15.72
C ARG A 128 -7.71 21.00 15.75
N ALA A 129 -8.86 21.53 16.16
CA ALA A 129 -10.11 20.77 16.19
C ALA A 129 -10.56 20.33 14.78
N ALA A 130 -10.51 21.23 13.80
CA ALA A 130 -10.77 20.90 12.39
C ALA A 130 -9.82 19.81 11.88
N ARG A 131 -8.52 19.95 12.15
CA ARG A 131 -7.52 18.94 11.76
C ARG A 131 -7.80 17.58 12.40
N ALA A 132 -8.12 17.57 13.69
CA ALA A 132 -8.42 16.34 14.40
C ALA A 132 -9.67 15.63 13.84
N GLN A 133 -10.78 16.35 13.66
CA GLN A 133 -12.08 15.76 13.40
C GLN A 133 -12.44 15.60 11.92
N LEU A 134 -11.96 16.52 11.06
CA LEU A 134 -12.29 16.54 9.63
C LEU A 134 -11.15 15.99 8.77
N VAL A 135 -9.90 15.99 9.25
CA VAL A 135 -8.75 15.45 8.53
C VAL A 135 -8.34 14.09 9.08
N HIS A 136 -8.00 13.97 10.36
CA HIS A 136 -7.40 12.73 10.88
C HIS A 136 -8.39 11.67 11.34
N TYR A 137 -9.50 12.06 11.98
CA TYR A 137 -10.50 11.11 12.45
C TYR A 137 -11.02 10.20 11.33
N PRO A 138 -11.38 10.70 10.12
CA PRO A 138 -11.80 9.85 9.01
C PRO A 138 -10.74 8.80 8.61
N LEU A 139 -9.46 9.08 8.87
CA LEU A 139 -8.33 8.25 8.42
C LEU A 139 -7.95 7.15 9.40
N ARG A 140 -8.45 7.19 10.64
CA ARG A 140 -8.06 6.29 11.74
C ARG A 140 -8.10 4.81 11.35
N HIS A 141 -9.06 4.42 10.51
CA HIS A 141 -9.25 3.05 10.06
C HIS A 141 -9.18 2.89 8.53
N LEU A 142 -8.71 3.92 7.80
CA LEU A 142 -8.76 3.95 6.35
C LEU A 142 -8.04 2.77 5.71
N GLU A 143 -6.82 2.46 6.18
CA GLU A 143 -6.03 1.36 5.60
C GLU A 143 -6.74 0.01 5.74
N ALA A 144 -7.30 -0.28 6.93
CA ALA A 144 -8.01 -1.53 7.19
C ALA A 144 -9.36 -1.61 6.45
N GLN A 145 -10.10 -0.50 6.39
CA GLN A 145 -11.37 -0.41 5.67
C GLN A 145 -11.18 -0.56 4.16
N THR A 146 -10.18 0.13 3.60
CA THR A 146 -9.86 0.07 2.17
C THR A 146 -9.49 -1.36 1.77
N ARG A 147 -8.58 -2.01 2.51
CA ARG A 147 -8.22 -3.42 2.23
C ARG A 147 -9.41 -4.36 2.34
N ARG A 148 -10.35 -4.11 3.26
CA ARG A 148 -11.57 -4.91 3.39
C ARG A 148 -12.49 -4.70 2.19
N ALA A 149 -12.73 -3.44 1.80
CA ALA A 149 -13.57 -3.11 0.65
C ALA A 149 -12.99 -3.70 -0.64
N ASP A 150 -11.68 -3.55 -0.86
CA ASP A 150 -10.99 -4.08 -2.03
C ASP A 150 -10.94 -5.63 -2.04
N ALA A 151 -10.94 -6.26 -0.87
CA ALA A 151 -11.06 -7.71 -0.75
C ALA A 151 -12.48 -8.18 -1.15
N VAL A 152 -13.52 -7.55 -0.59
CA VAL A 152 -14.92 -7.86 -0.92
C VAL A 152 -15.22 -7.63 -2.39
N ARG A 153 -14.70 -6.54 -2.99
CA ARG A 153 -14.86 -6.23 -4.42
C ARG A 153 -14.30 -7.34 -5.32
N ARG A 154 -13.25 -8.05 -4.87
CA ARG A 154 -12.64 -9.19 -5.57
C ARG A 154 -13.26 -10.55 -5.20
N GLY A 155 -14.38 -10.56 -4.46
CA GLY A 155 -15.04 -11.79 -4.00
C GLY A 155 -14.41 -12.44 -2.76
N ALA A 156 -13.40 -11.81 -2.15
CA ALA A 156 -12.74 -12.32 -0.95
C ALA A 156 -13.51 -11.97 0.33
N ALA A 157 -13.22 -12.70 1.42
CA ALA A 157 -13.94 -12.56 2.68
C ALA A 157 -13.75 -11.18 3.33
N ALA A 158 -14.78 -10.57 3.91
CA ALA A 158 -14.61 -9.31 4.63
C ALA A 158 -13.84 -9.49 5.97
N ARG A 159 -14.00 -10.64 6.62
CA ARG A 159 -13.42 -10.99 7.93
C ARG A 159 -12.92 -12.44 7.93
N PRO A 160 -11.78 -12.72 7.27
CA PRO A 160 -11.29 -14.09 7.07
C PRO A 160 -10.97 -14.78 8.40
N ASP A 161 -10.54 -14.04 9.42
CA ASP A 161 -10.30 -14.54 10.76
C ASP A 161 -11.58 -15.08 11.41
N ARG A 162 -12.69 -14.36 11.27
CA ARG A 162 -13.99 -14.77 11.77
C ARG A 162 -14.46 -16.02 11.03
N ASP A 163 -14.38 -16.01 9.70
CA ASP A 163 -14.87 -17.11 8.87
C ASP A 163 -14.09 -18.40 9.15
N LEU A 164 -12.75 -18.32 9.22
CA LEU A 164 -11.90 -19.46 9.57
C LEU A 164 -12.13 -20.00 10.99
N ARG A 165 -12.53 -19.14 11.94
CA ARG A 165 -12.78 -19.55 13.35
C ARG A 165 -14.21 -20.03 13.61
N GLN A 166 -15.20 -19.54 12.87
CA GLN A 166 -16.61 -19.69 13.23
C GLN A 166 -17.44 -20.40 12.17
N ALA A 167 -17.03 -20.41 10.91
CA ALA A 167 -17.84 -21.02 9.87
C ALA A 167 -17.94 -22.54 10.05
N VAL A 168 -19.08 -23.09 9.68
CA VAL A 168 -19.35 -24.54 9.77
C VAL A 168 -18.35 -25.32 8.91
N TRP A 169 -18.10 -24.85 7.67
CA TRP A 169 -17.13 -25.48 6.75
C TRP A 169 -15.70 -25.50 7.29
N ALA A 170 -15.35 -24.57 8.19
CA ALA A 170 -14.00 -24.47 8.76
C ALA A 170 -13.78 -25.39 9.96
N ALA A 171 -14.76 -26.24 10.33
CA ALA A 171 -14.62 -27.18 11.45
C ALA A 171 -13.35 -28.04 11.40
N PRO A 172 -12.98 -28.66 10.25
CA PRO A 172 -11.78 -29.49 10.19
C PRO A 172 -10.47 -28.70 10.41
N LEU A 173 -10.46 -27.40 10.11
CA LEU A 173 -9.27 -26.55 10.28
C LEU A 173 -8.99 -26.24 11.76
N ARG A 174 -10.01 -26.34 12.62
CA ARG A 174 -9.90 -26.05 14.05
C ARG A 174 -9.26 -27.19 14.85
N GLU A 175 -9.11 -28.36 14.25
CA GLU A 175 -8.42 -29.51 14.84
C GLU A 175 -6.90 -29.26 15.01
N ASP A 176 -6.34 -28.33 14.24
CA ASP A 176 -4.95 -27.87 14.38
C ASP A 176 -4.89 -26.35 14.65
N PRO A 177 -4.92 -25.92 15.93
CA PRO A 177 -4.90 -24.50 16.29
C PRO A 177 -3.69 -23.74 15.74
N ALA A 178 -2.52 -24.38 15.68
CA ALA A 178 -1.31 -23.78 15.11
C ALA A 178 -1.46 -23.59 13.60
N GLY A 179 -1.98 -24.60 12.90
CA GLY A 179 -2.33 -24.51 11.48
C GLY A 179 -3.37 -23.43 11.17
N LEU A 180 -4.39 -23.29 12.02
CA LEU A 180 -5.41 -22.25 11.88
C LEU A 180 -4.83 -20.83 12.03
N GLU A 181 -4.00 -20.59 13.05
CA GLU A 181 -3.35 -19.28 13.23
C GLU A 181 -2.42 -18.95 12.05
N MET A 182 -1.68 -19.94 11.55
CA MET A 182 -0.86 -19.85 10.35
C MET A 182 -1.69 -19.46 9.12
N LEU A 183 -2.87 -20.06 8.90
CA LEU A 183 -3.77 -19.70 7.79
C LEU A 183 -4.27 -18.26 7.91
N ILE A 184 -4.72 -17.86 9.09
CA ILE A 184 -5.18 -16.49 9.34
C ILE A 184 -4.06 -15.50 9.02
N MET A 185 -2.84 -15.79 9.47
CA MET A 185 -1.65 -14.98 9.19
C MET A 185 -1.39 -14.87 7.68
N VAL A 186 -1.36 -15.99 6.95
CA VAL A 186 -1.12 -16.01 5.50
C VAL A 186 -2.16 -15.17 4.76
N VAL A 187 -3.45 -15.36 5.05
CA VAL A 187 -4.52 -14.58 4.39
C VAL A 187 -4.32 -13.07 4.60
N PHE A 188 -3.94 -12.65 5.81
CA PHE A 188 -3.65 -11.23 6.06
C PHE A 188 -2.38 -10.75 5.36
N ARG A 189 -1.33 -11.57 5.25
CA ARG A 189 -0.11 -11.22 4.53
C ARG A 189 -0.33 -11.10 3.02
N ILE A 190 -1.10 -12.01 2.43
CA ILE A 190 -1.51 -11.94 1.02
C ILE A 190 -2.29 -10.65 0.77
N ARG A 191 -3.27 -10.31 1.63
CA ARG A 191 -4.00 -9.03 1.53
C ARG A 191 -3.11 -7.79 1.65
N ARG A 192 -2.03 -7.89 2.41
CA ARG A 192 -1.02 -6.83 2.58
C ARG A 192 0.04 -6.83 1.47
N ARG A 193 -0.03 -7.78 0.52
CA ARG A 193 0.95 -7.98 -0.55
C ARG A 193 2.38 -8.11 -0.01
N VAL A 194 2.54 -8.84 1.10
CA VAL A 194 3.85 -9.16 1.66
C VAL A 194 4.59 -10.06 0.66
N SER A 195 5.87 -9.79 0.43
CA SER A 195 6.67 -10.49 -0.59
C SER A 195 6.84 -11.99 -0.35
N ASP A 196 6.81 -12.42 0.91
CA ASP A 196 6.79 -13.83 1.29
C ASP A 196 5.65 -14.06 2.30
N PRO A 197 4.42 -14.29 1.80
CA PRO A 197 3.27 -14.43 2.68
C PRO A 197 3.27 -15.78 3.42
N PHE A 198 4.03 -16.78 2.94
CA PHE A 198 4.03 -18.15 3.47
C PHE A 198 5.08 -18.39 4.56
N GLN A 199 6.09 -17.51 4.67
CA GLN A 199 7.07 -17.57 5.75
C GLN A 199 6.39 -17.44 7.13
N VAL A 200 6.49 -18.48 7.97
CA VAL A 200 6.02 -18.41 9.36
C VAL A 200 7.01 -17.57 10.19
N PRO A 201 6.56 -16.48 10.85
CA PRO A 201 7.45 -15.68 11.69
C PRO A 201 7.81 -16.40 13.00
N ASP A 202 8.98 -16.06 13.55
CA ASP A 202 9.56 -16.74 14.72
C ASP A 202 8.68 -16.67 15.96
N ASP A 203 8.02 -15.54 16.20
CA ASP A 203 7.13 -15.37 17.35
C ASP A 203 5.95 -16.35 17.33
N LEU A 204 5.40 -16.62 16.14
CA LEU A 204 4.31 -17.58 15.96
C LEU A 204 4.83 -19.01 16.09
N ARG A 205 6.01 -19.29 15.52
CA ARG A 205 6.66 -20.60 15.60
C ARG A 205 6.97 -20.98 17.05
N GLU A 206 7.57 -20.06 17.82
CA GLU A 206 7.97 -20.25 19.21
C GLU A 206 6.77 -20.42 20.14
N ARG A 207 5.70 -19.65 19.93
CA ARG A 207 4.44 -19.78 20.70
C ARG A 207 3.85 -21.20 20.62
N HIS A 208 4.03 -21.87 19.49
CA HIS A 208 3.53 -23.23 19.26
C HIS A 208 4.62 -24.31 19.44
N GLY A 209 5.82 -23.95 19.90
CA GLY A 209 6.92 -24.88 20.16
C GLY A 209 7.42 -25.61 18.91
N LEU A 210 7.39 -24.96 17.74
CA LEU A 210 7.72 -25.60 16.46
C LEU A 210 9.15 -25.28 16.00
N THR A 211 9.74 -26.22 15.29
CA THR A 211 10.90 -25.95 14.42
C THR A 211 10.44 -25.28 13.12
N HIS A 212 11.36 -24.66 12.38
CA HIS A 212 11.05 -24.09 11.06
C HIS A 212 10.49 -25.14 10.10
N ALA A 213 11.09 -26.34 10.08
CA ALA A 213 10.66 -27.41 9.19
C ALA A 213 9.25 -27.91 9.54
N GLU A 214 8.91 -28.02 10.83
CA GLU A 214 7.57 -28.38 11.28
C GLU A 214 6.54 -27.30 10.96
N ALA A 215 6.88 -26.03 11.18
CA ALA A 215 6.01 -24.91 10.83
C ALA A 215 5.68 -24.89 9.34
N SER A 216 6.68 -25.09 8.47
CA SER A 216 6.47 -25.18 7.01
C SER A 216 5.61 -26.37 6.61
N ARG A 217 5.86 -27.57 7.16
CA ARG A 217 5.01 -28.75 6.90
C ARG A 217 3.57 -28.54 7.37
N ARG A 218 3.40 -27.95 8.55
CA ARG A 218 2.09 -27.67 9.15
C ARG A 218 1.31 -26.64 8.34
N MET A 219 1.97 -25.58 7.88
CA MET A 219 1.41 -24.62 6.93
C MET A 219 0.91 -25.31 5.65
N GLY A 220 1.72 -26.18 5.04
CA GLY A 220 1.34 -26.92 3.84
C GLY A 220 0.10 -27.81 4.04
N ARG A 221 0.02 -28.51 5.19
CA ARG A 221 -1.17 -29.29 5.56
C ARG A 221 -2.39 -28.41 5.76
N ALA A 222 -2.25 -27.28 6.47
CA ALA A 222 -3.35 -26.36 6.72
C ALA A 222 -3.89 -25.73 5.41
N LEU A 223 -3.01 -25.36 4.47
CA LEU A 223 -3.41 -24.86 3.15
C LEU A 223 -4.15 -25.93 2.34
N SER A 224 -3.66 -27.17 2.38
CA SER A 224 -4.32 -28.30 1.71
C SER A 224 -5.69 -28.58 2.31
N ALA A 225 -5.80 -28.60 3.64
CA ALA A 225 -7.05 -28.77 4.35
C ALA A 225 -8.05 -27.64 4.04
N LEU A 226 -7.59 -26.39 3.96
CA LEU A 226 -8.44 -25.25 3.58
C LEU A 226 -8.96 -25.39 2.15
N ARG A 227 -8.09 -25.76 1.19
CA ARG A 227 -8.50 -25.99 -0.20
C ARG A 227 -9.57 -27.08 -0.31
N THR A 228 -9.45 -28.15 0.48
CA THR A 228 -10.45 -29.23 0.53
C THR A 228 -11.74 -28.79 1.21
N ALA A 229 -11.66 -28.09 2.36
CA ALA A 229 -12.82 -27.70 3.15
C ALA A 229 -13.67 -26.61 2.48
N ASN A 230 -13.03 -25.64 1.83
CA ASN A 230 -13.71 -24.59 1.08
C ASN A 230 -12.82 -24.07 -0.07
N PRO A 231 -12.90 -24.69 -1.26
CA PRO A 231 -12.10 -24.28 -2.41
C PRO A 231 -12.42 -22.85 -2.87
N GLY A 232 -13.66 -22.39 -2.73
CA GLY A 232 -14.05 -21.02 -3.09
C GLY A 232 -13.40 -19.97 -2.18
N PHE A 233 -13.35 -20.21 -0.86
CA PHE A 233 -12.64 -19.34 0.07
C PHE A 233 -11.14 -19.33 -0.23
N PHE A 234 -10.55 -20.51 -0.49
CA PHE A 234 -9.14 -20.64 -0.85
C PHE A 234 -8.82 -19.85 -2.12
N ALA A 235 -9.62 -20.04 -3.18
CA ALA A 235 -9.47 -19.36 -4.47
C ALA A 235 -9.63 -17.83 -4.36
N ALA A 236 -10.52 -17.35 -3.47
CA ALA A 236 -10.76 -15.91 -3.33
C ALA A 236 -9.74 -15.20 -2.41
N ASN A 237 -9.11 -15.91 -1.47
CA ASN A 237 -8.28 -15.30 -0.41
C ASN A 237 -6.79 -15.66 -0.49
N ILE A 238 -6.41 -16.76 -1.13
CA ILE A 238 -5.05 -17.30 -1.11
C ILE A 238 -4.47 -17.46 -2.51
N GLU A 239 -5.19 -18.15 -3.41
CA GLU A 239 -4.88 -17.98 -4.83
C GLU A 239 -5.21 -16.52 -5.13
N GLU A 240 -4.22 -15.71 -5.50
CA GLU A 240 -4.56 -14.39 -6.01
C GLU A 240 -5.51 -14.63 -7.18
N PRO A 241 -6.77 -14.15 -7.15
CA PRO A 241 -7.54 -14.11 -8.37
C PRO A 241 -6.70 -13.24 -9.30
N VAL A 242 -6.21 -13.84 -10.39
CA VAL A 242 -5.73 -13.13 -11.57
C VAL A 242 -6.96 -12.48 -12.22
N ASN A 243 -7.64 -11.61 -11.48
CA ASN A 243 -8.59 -10.65 -11.97
C ASN A 243 -7.86 -9.31 -11.95
N ILE A 244 -6.88 -9.25 -12.85
CA ILE A 244 -6.68 -8.07 -13.67
C ILE A 244 -8.04 -7.92 -14.38
N GLU A 245 -8.73 -6.79 -14.24
CA GLU A 245 -9.67 -6.41 -15.30
C GLU A 245 -8.94 -6.70 -16.60
N PRO A 246 -9.47 -7.52 -17.51
CA PRO A 246 -8.72 -7.84 -18.72
C PRO A 246 -8.32 -6.49 -19.29
N PRO A 247 -7.01 -6.20 -19.41
CA PRO A 247 -6.60 -5.01 -20.11
C PRO A 247 -7.33 -5.07 -21.45
N THR A 248 -7.86 -3.93 -21.89
CA THR A 248 -8.65 -3.85 -23.11
C THR A 248 -7.92 -4.46 -24.32
N ASP A 249 -6.59 -4.68 -24.18
CA ASP A 249 -5.77 -5.61 -24.93
C ASP A 249 -4.77 -6.37 -24.01
N PRO A 250 -4.68 -7.72 -24.04
CA PRO A 250 -3.63 -8.49 -23.34
C PRO A 250 -2.22 -7.97 -23.57
N GLN A 251 -1.94 -7.31 -24.70
CA GLN A 251 -0.63 -6.74 -25.00
C GLN A 251 -0.26 -5.56 -24.09
N ASP A 252 -1.24 -4.81 -23.56
CA ASP A 252 -0.98 -3.58 -22.79
C ASP A 252 -0.53 -3.83 -21.34
N ALA A 253 -1.03 -4.88 -20.69
CA ALA A 253 -0.57 -5.24 -19.34
C ALA A 253 0.86 -5.77 -19.36
N PHE A 254 1.20 -6.61 -20.35
CA PHE A 254 2.57 -7.04 -20.56
C PHE A 254 3.47 -5.86 -20.96
N ALA A 255 2.97 -4.86 -21.69
CA ALA A 255 3.72 -3.67 -22.02
C ALA A 255 4.03 -2.81 -20.79
N ALA A 256 3.06 -2.57 -19.90
CA ALA A 256 3.26 -1.76 -18.69
C ALA A 256 4.25 -2.42 -17.70
N ASP A 257 4.10 -3.72 -17.44
CA ASP A 257 5.01 -4.46 -16.56
C ASP A 257 6.41 -4.59 -17.17
N ARG A 258 6.50 -4.79 -18.49
CA ARG A 258 7.77 -4.81 -19.23
C ARG A 258 8.45 -3.44 -19.22
N LEU A 259 7.70 -2.34 -19.38
CA LEU A 259 8.23 -0.97 -19.29
C LEU A 259 8.74 -0.66 -17.87
N HIS A 260 8.00 -1.07 -16.83
CA HIS A 260 8.43 -0.90 -15.45
C HIS A 260 9.67 -1.73 -15.10
N ALA A 261 9.70 -2.98 -15.57
CA ALA A 261 10.85 -3.87 -15.42
C ALA A 261 12.08 -3.32 -16.16
N ARG A 262 11.92 -2.83 -17.40
CA ARG A 262 12.97 -2.15 -18.18
C ARG A 262 13.48 -0.90 -17.46
N ALA A 263 12.59 -0.02 -17.00
CA ALA A 263 12.98 1.18 -16.27
C ALA A 263 13.75 0.86 -14.97
N THR A 264 13.31 -0.18 -14.25
CA THR A 264 14.00 -0.65 -13.03
C THR A 264 15.37 -1.25 -13.35
N LEU A 265 15.47 -2.05 -14.40
CA LEU A 265 16.71 -2.66 -14.86
C LEU A 265 17.70 -1.60 -15.37
N THR A 266 17.25 -0.67 -16.21
CA THR A 266 18.02 0.53 -16.60
C THR A 266 18.51 1.29 -15.36
N ARG A 267 17.63 1.57 -14.39
CA ARG A 267 18.04 2.23 -13.15
C ARG A 267 19.02 1.41 -12.31
N LEU A 268 19.09 0.09 -12.42
CA LEU A 268 20.08 -0.73 -11.70
C LEU A 268 21.41 -0.84 -12.46
N LEU A 269 21.38 -0.71 -13.79
CA LEU A 269 22.52 -1.01 -14.65
C LEU A 269 23.19 0.23 -15.22
N THR A 270 22.50 1.34 -15.49
CA THR A 270 23.12 2.53 -16.11
C THR A 270 23.96 3.30 -15.09
N THR A 271 25.21 3.61 -15.43
CA THR A 271 26.09 4.48 -14.63
C THR A 271 25.82 5.93 -15.01
N ARG A 272 25.78 6.85 -14.04
CA ARG A 272 25.82 8.30 -14.34
C ARG A 272 27.26 8.79 -14.25
N ALA A 273 27.66 9.73 -15.11
CA ALA A 273 29.02 10.28 -15.15
C ALA A 273 29.45 10.89 -13.80
N ASP A 274 28.50 11.42 -13.03
CA ASP A 274 28.75 12.12 -11.76
C ASP A 274 28.39 11.28 -10.51
N GLU A 275 28.35 9.94 -10.64
CA GLU A 275 27.87 9.08 -9.55
C GLU A 275 28.99 8.75 -8.52
N PRO A 276 28.74 8.86 -7.21
CA PRO A 276 29.76 8.55 -6.19
C PRO A 276 30.26 7.10 -6.28
N ASP A 277 31.57 6.89 -6.07
CA ASP A 277 32.27 5.59 -6.21
C ASP A 277 31.57 4.35 -5.60
N PRO A 278 30.95 4.43 -4.39
CA PRO A 278 30.24 3.29 -3.80
C PRO A 278 29.04 2.83 -4.63
N HIS A 279 28.35 3.78 -5.26
CA HIS A 279 27.20 3.50 -6.13
C HIS A 279 27.65 2.94 -7.48
N ALA A 280 28.75 3.47 -8.04
CA ALA A 280 29.35 2.96 -9.27
C ALA A 280 29.82 1.50 -9.12
N THR A 281 30.48 1.17 -8.00
CA THR A 281 30.92 -0.20 -7.68
C THR A 281 29.73 -1.15 -7.57
N ARG A 282 28.70 -0.76 -6.81
CA ARG A 282 27.49 -1.57 -6.64
C ARG A 282 26.77 -1.85 -7.95
N ARG A 283 26.71 -0.89 -8.88
CA ARG A 283 26.11 -1.07 -10.22
C ARG A 283 26.94 -2.00 -11.10
N ARG A 284 28.27 -1.89 -11.08
CA ARG A 284 29.15 -2.84 -11.77
C ARG A 284 28.90 -4.26 -11.29
N THR A 285 28.71 -4.44 -9.99
CA THR A 285 28.34 -5.76 -9.45
C THR A 285 26.95 -6.22 -9.90
N TYR A 286 25.93 -5.35 -9.88
CA TYR A 286 24.61 -5.72 -10.44
C TYR A 286 24.67 -6.10 -11.92
N ARG A 287 25.52 -5.45 -12.72
CA ARG A 287 25.79 -5.87 -14.11
C ARG A 287 26.35 -7.27 -14.16
N LYS A 288 27.40 -7.59 -13.41
CA LYS A 288 28.00 -8.94 -13.38
C LYS A 288 26.99 -10.01 -12.99
N VAL A 289 26.18 -9.78 -11.95
CA VAL A 289 25.13 -10.74 -11.54
C VAL A 289 24.07 -10.88 -12.63
N THR A 290 23.66 -9.77 -13.26
CA THR A 290 22.70 -9.80 -14.38
C THR A 290 23.28 -10.58 -15.57
N THR A 291 24.55 -10.38 -15.92
CA THR A 291 25.25 -11.12 -16.98
C THR A 291 25.32 -12.62 -16.66
N ALA A 292 25.63 -12.99 -15.42
CA ALA A 292 25.64 -14.39 -15.00
C ALA A 292 24.24 -15.03 -15.05
N VAL A 293 23.19 -14.28 -14.69
CA VAL A 293 21.80 -14.70 -14.89
C VAL A 293 21.52 -14.89 -16.38
N CYS A 294 21.91 -13.94 -17.23
CA CYS A 294 21.77 -14.02 -18.69
C CYS A 294 22.50 -15.24 -19.29
N ALA A 295 23.72 -15.51 -18.84
CA ALA A 295 24.52 -16.64 -19.32
C ALA A 295 23.81 -17.99 -19.10
N ILE A 296 23.14 -18.18 -17.96
CA ILE A 296 22.37 -19.41 -17.69
C ILE A 296 21.24 -19.60 -18.70
N GLY A 297 20.49 -18.54 -19.03
CA GLY A 297 19.34 -18.67 -19.94
C GLY A 297 19.71 -18.95 -21.40
N ILE A 298 20.95 -18.70 -21.80
CA ILE A 298 21.51 -19.10 -23.12
C ILE A 298 22.29 -20.41 -23.07
N GLY A 299 22.25 -21.14 -21.94
CA GLY A 299 22.88 -22.45 -21.80
C GLY A 299 24.37 -22.41 -21.48
N HIS A 300 24.93 -21.25 -21.09
CA HIS A 300 26.30 -21.18 -20.58
C HIS A 300 26.38 -21.48 -19.09
N GLN A 301 27.52 -22.03 -18.68
CA GLN A 301 27.81 -22.28 -17.27
C GLN A 301 28.16 -20.96 -16.55
N ALA A 302 27.32 -20.56 -15.60
CA ALA A 302 27.57 -19.42 -14.72
C ALA A 302 26.97 -19.65 -13.33
N ASP A 303 27.53 -19.00 -12.31
CA ASP A 303 27.00 -19.03 -10.94
C ASP A 303 26.69 -17.60 -10.44
N PRO A 304 25.48 -17.07 -10.69
CA PRO A 304 25.10 -15.74 -10.25
C PRO A 304 25.02 -15.60 -8.72
N VAL A 305 24.87 -16.70 -7.98
CA VAL A 305 24.82 -16.68 -6.51
C VAL A 305 26.23 -16.53 -5.94
N ALA A 306 27.21 -17.22 -6.52
CA ALA A 306 28.62 -17.02 -6.18
C ALA A 306 29.06 -15.58 -6.47
N VAL A 307 28.71 -15.02 -7.64
CA VAL A 307 29.03 -13.63 -8.00
C VAL A 307 28.39 -12.65 -7.01
N ALA A 308 27.13 -12.85 -6.61
CA ALA A 308 26.47 -12.01 -5.63
C ALA A 308 27.08 -12.15 -4.22
N THR A 309 27.54 -13.34 -3.84
CA THR A 309 28.20 -13.59 -2.55
C THR A 309 29.56 -12.90 -2.49
N GLN A 310 30.37 -13.06 -3.54
CA GLN A 310 31.73 -12.53 -3.62
C GLN A 310 31.76 -11.00 -3.78
N ASP A 311 30.95 -10.45 -4.68
CA ASP A 311 31.08 -9.05 -5.09
C ASP A 311 30.11 -8.10 -4.34
N LEU A 312 29.07 -8.62 -3.66
CA LEU A 312 28.18 -7.84 -2.79
C LEU A 312 28.33 -8.15 -1.29
N GLY A 313 29.18 -9.11 -0.92
CA GLY A 313 29.36 -9.52 0.47
C GLY A 313 28.09 -10.09 1.11
N LEU A 314 27.17 -10.62 0.30
CA LEU A 314 25.92 -11.20 0.79
C LEU A 314 26.14 -12.62 1.28
N ALA A 315 25.50 -13.00 2.39
CA ALA A 315 25.44 -14.41 2.77
C ALA A 315 24.69 -15.23 1.69
N PRO A 316 24.98 -16.55 1.55
CA PRO A 316 24.47 -17.37 0.45
C PRO A 316 22.95 -17.36 0.27
N GLU A 317 22.20 -17.37 1.38
CA GLU A 317 20.74 -17.40 1.34
C GLU A 317 20.13 -16.04 0.91
N PRO A 318 20.54 -14.87 1.45
CA PRO A 318 20.25 -13.57 0.87
C PRO A 318 20.66 -13.41 -0.61
N ALA A 319 21.84 -13.91 -1.00
CA ALA A 319 22.32 -13.86 -2.38
C ALA A 319 21.38 -14.63 -3.31
N GLY A 320 20.98 -15.84 -2.94
CA GLY A 320 20.02 -16.64 -3.69
C GLY A 320 18.65 -15.95 -3.85
N ARG A 321 18.15 -15.27 -2.80
CA ARG A 321 16.91 -14.48 -2.89
C ARG A 321 17.06 -13.30 -3.85
N MET A 322 18.19 -12.60 -3.81
CA MET A 322 18.45 -11.47 -4.71
C MET A 322 18.51 -11.94 -6.17
N VAL A 323 19.25 -13.01 -6.45
CA VAL A 323 19.40 -13.59 -7.79
C VAL A 323 18.05 -14.01 -8.37
N ARG A 324 17.20 -14.69 -7.59
CA ARG A 324 15.84 -15.07 -8.05
C ARG A 324 14.99 -13.84 -8.42
N ARG A 325 15.04 -12.78 -7.63
CA ARG A 325 14.33 -11.53 -7.92
C ARG A 325 14.88 -10.84 -9.18
N LEU A 326 16.20 -10.86 -9.36
CA LEU A 326 16.84 -10.27 -10.53
C LEU A 326 16.53 -11.08 -11.80
N ALA A 327 16.52 -12.41 -11.73
CA ALA A 327 16.13 -13.28 -12.83
C ALA A 327 14.68 -13.03 -13.28
N LEU A 328 13.75 -12.92 -12.33
CA LEU A 328 12.36 -12.53 -12.63
C LEU A 328 12.29 -11.15 -13.27
N LEU A 329 13.07 -10.18 -12.79
CA LEU A 329 13.09 -8.83 -13.36
C LEU A 329 13.64 -8.83 -14.80
N VAL A 330 14.71 -9.58 -15.08
CA VAL A 330 15.29 -9.74 -16.42
C VAL A 330 14.29 -10.38 -17.39
N ALA A 331 13.64 -11.47 -16.97
CA ALA A 331 12.62 -12.15 -17.75
C ALA A 331 11.42 -11.23 -18.07
N THR A 332 10.90 -10.52 -17.07
CA THR A 332 9.77 -9.58 -17.24
C THR A 332 10.12 -8.38 -18.11
N ALA A 333 11.37 -7.90 -18.06
CA ALA A 333 11.84 -6.81 -18.90
C ALA A 333 11.92 -7.19 -20.40
N GLY A 334 11.78 -8.48 -20.75
CA GLY A 334 11.89 -8.96 -22.13
C GLY A 334 13.23 -8.53 -22.74
N VAL A 335 14.31 -8.65 -21.95
CA VAL A 335 15.67 -8.48 -22.46
C VAL A 335 15.96 -9.76 -23.24
N ASP A 336 15.92 -9.67 -24.57
CA ASP A 336 16.25 -10.81 -25.40
C ASP A 336 17.69 -11.21 -25.13
N TRP A 337 17.86 -12.49 -24.83
CA TRP A 337 19.10 -13.05 -24.31
C TRP A 337 20.25 -12.97 -25.32
N THR A 338 19.91 -12.72 -26.59
CA THR A 338 20.80 -12.57 -27.74
C THR A 338 21.28 -11.13 -27.96
N ASP A 339 20.54 -10.11 -27.51
CA ASP A 339 20.75 -8.75 -28.04
C ASP A 339 21.65 -7.85 -27.18
N ARG A 340 22.05 -8.27 -25.97
CA ARG A 340 22.72 -7.35 -25.02
C ARG A 340 23.92 -7.89 -24.24
N VAL A 341 24.56 -8.95 -24.71
CA VAL A 341 25.96 -9.21 -24.30
C VAL A 341 26.90 -8.18 -24.95
N ALA A 342 26.54 -7.63 -26.11
CA ALA A 342 27.34 -6.63 -26.83
C ALA A 342 27.15 -5.18 -26.31
N GLU A 343 25.91 -4.70 -26.10
CA GLU A 343 25.67 -3.27 -25.75
C GLU A 343 26.16 -2.86 -24.35
N PHE A 344 26.26 -3.79 -23.39
CA PHE A 344 26.71 -3.47 -22.02
C PHE A 344 28.21 -3.69 -21.79
N ALA A 345 28.90 -4.38 -22.70
CA ALA A 345 30.35 -4.52 -22.68
C ALA A 345 31.04 -3.28 -23.30
N ASP A 346 30.39 -2.63 -24.27
CA ASP A 346 31.06 -1.66 -25.15
C ASP A 346 30.89 -0.17 -24.76
N THR A 347 30.24 0.15 -23.65
CA THR A 347 30.18 1.55 -23.14
C THR A 347 31.39 1.97 -22.30
N SER A 348 32.51 1.24 -22.41
CA SER A 348 33.78 1.61 -21.78
C SER A 348 34.81 2.15 -22.78
N VAL A 349 34.47 2.26 -24.07
CA VAL A 349 35.30 2.89 -25.09
C VAL A 349 34.43 3.71 -26.04
N ARG A 350 34.12 4.94 -25.64
CA ARG A 350 34.00 6.13 -26.50
C ARG A 350 33.85 7.39 -25.65
#